data_AF-A0AA36JFP3-F1
#
_entry.id   AF-A0AA36JFP3-F1
#
_cell.length_a   1.000
_cell.length_b   1.000
_cell.length_c   1.000
_cell.angle_alpha   90.00
_cell.angle_beta   90.00
_cell.angle_gamma   90.00
#
_symmetry.space_group_name_H-M   'P 1'
#
loop_
_entity.id
_entity.type
_entity.pdbx_description
1 polymer ?
#
loop_
_entity_poly.entity_id
_entity_poly.type
_entity_poly.pdbx_seq_one_letter_code
_entity_poly.pdbx_strand_id
1 'polypeptide(L)'
;MAMDEALSWACVGLIYVGLAAAAVLLLQGKYLQMQRCLLLLTVGSNLRYPMLGLARGTTLLITVSNVFSYVSGVDPVDCNQITFDRLEGNEISMLAMFTCHPSWALDFWYGVVGGAQPLQLCMHLHIICNTTCLALSFLHIFGNFSGKARRGLGRASALSGMLGISCGLMVGLHGAQTGRYGGTIVGIGWIWMAGASAVCLGKGVSAVMRKNMKAHEEWMTRFYVLMWSNFLIFRLLLFVLTPVFEECRNCAFLIPTYASPAIGLVLAELLLRRKALGLVGSPATWAAGYRALK
;
A
#
# COMPACT_ATOMS: atom_id res chain seq x y z
N MET A 1 11.23 10.84 -25.59
CA MET A 1 10.17 9.92 -26.05
C MET A 1 10.57 8.47 -25.76
N ALA A 2 11.25 7.73 -26.64
CA ALA A 2 11.56 6.30 -26.42
C ALA A 2 12.30 5.96 -25.10
N MET A 3 13.15 6.87 -24.59
CA MET A 3 13.92 6.63 -23.35
C MET A 3 13.06 6.71 -22.07
N ASP A 4 12.05 7.60 -22.02
CA ASP A 4 11.16 7.73 -20.86
C ASP A 4 10.18 6.54 -20.76
N GLU A 5 9.79 6.00 -21.91
CA GLU A 5 8.94 4.82 -22.03
C GLU A 5 9.67 3.57 -21.55
N ALA A 6 10.89 3.33 -22.04
CA ALA A 6 11.72 2.21 -21.62
C ALA A 6 12.01 2.23 -20.12
N LEU A 7 12.27 3.41 -19.55
CA LEU A 7 12.50 3.56 -18.11
C LEU A 7 11.26 3.23 -17.29
N SER A 8 10.08 3.58 -17.79
CA SER A 8 8.83 3.34 -17.08
C SER A 8 8.44 1.86 -17.09
N TRP A 9 8.61 1.16 -18.22
CA TRP A 9 8.46 -0.29 -18.31
C TRP A 9 9.51 -1.06 -17.51
N ALA A 10 10.76 -0.60 -17.50
CA ALA A 10 11.79 -1.18 -16.65
C ALA A 10 11.38 -1.12 -15.16
N CYS A 11 10.74 -0.03 -14.74
CA CYS A 11 10.26 0.11 -13.36
C CYS A 11 9.09 -0.84 -13.04
N VAL A 12 8.15 -1.02 -13.97
CA VAL A 12 7.07 -2.03 -13.83
C VAL A 12 7.68 -3.43 -13.72
N GLY A 13 8.62 -3.78 -14.61
CA GLY A 13 9.33 -5.05 -14.57
C GLY A 13 10.08 -5.29 -13.26
N LEU A 14 10.81 -4.27 -12.75
CA LEU A 14 11.50 -4.34 -11.46
C LEU A 14 10.55 -4.59 -10.29
N ILE A 15 9.34 -4.02 -10.32
CA ILE A 15 8.32 -4.28 -9.30
C ILE A 15 7.90 -5.75 -9.31
N TYR A 16 7.58 -6.32 -10.48
CA TYR A 16 7.18 -7.72 -10.56
C TYR A 16 8.31 -8.70 -10.23
N VAL A 17 9.54 -8.42 -10.69
CA VAL A 17 10.72 -9.21 -10.30
C VAL A 17 10.96 -9.13 -8.80
N GLY A 18 10.81 -7.96 -8.20
CA GLY A 18 10.90 -7.78 -6.75
C GLY A 18 9.83 -8.55 -5.98
N LEU A 19 8.57 -8.54 -6.45
CA LEU A 19 7.48 -9.33 -5.86
C LEU A 19 7.74 -10.84 -5.98
N ALA A 20 8.20 -11.31 -7.13
CA ALA A 20 8.57 -12.72 -7.32
C ALA A 20 9.74 -13.12 -6.41
N ALA A 21 10.78 -12.29 -6.30
CA ALA A 21 11.88 -12.52 -5.39
C ALA A 21 11.42 -12.57 -3.92
N ALA A 22 10.53 -11.66 -3.51
CA ALA A 22 9.92 -11.67 -2.19
C ALA A 22 9.13 -12.97 -1.93
N ALA A 23 8.35 -13.45 -2.91
CA ALA A 23 7.62 -14.72 -2.81
C ALA A 23 8.58 -15.91 -2.67
N VAL A 24 9.66 -15.98 -3.46
CA VAL A 24 10.68 -17.03 -3.33
C VAL A 24 11.34 -16.99 -1.96
N LEU A 25 11.69 -15.80 -1.45
CA LEU A 25 12.25 -15.65 -0.11
C LEU A 25 11.27 -16.12 0.98
N LEU A 26 9.97 -15.83 0.82
CA LEU A 26 8.94 -16.33 1.73
C LEU A 26 8.86 -17.87 1.71
N LEU A 27 8.82 -18.49 0.52
CA LEU A 27 8.79 -19.95 0.36
C LEU A 27 10.04 -20.64 0.92
N GLN A 28 11.19 -19.94 0.90
CA GLN A 28 12.44 -20.40 1.52
C GLN A 28 12.49 -20.17 3.05
N GLY A 29 11.44 -19.61 3.66
CA GLY A 29 11.42 -19.26 5.08
C GLY A 29 12.31 -18.08 5.46
N LYS A 30 12.80 -17.31 4.48
CA LYS A 30 13.67 -16.13 4.66
C LYS A 30 12.83 -14.87 4.87
N TYR A 31 11.98 -14.87 5.89
CA TYR A 31 10.99 -13.81 6.12
C TYR A 31 11.59 -12.42 6.27
N LEU A 32 12.70 -12.27 7.00
CA LEU A 32 13.31 -10.96 7.22
C LEU A 32 13.92 -10.40 5.93
N GLN A 33 14.53 -11.26 5.09
CA GLN A 33 15.01 -10.86 3.78
C GLN A 33 13.85 -10.49 2.86
N MET A 34 12.76 -11.26 2.88
CA MET A 34 11.54 -10.93 2.14
C MET A 34 10.99 -9.55 2.54
N GLN A 35 10.86 -9.28 3.84
CA GLN A 35 10.39 -8.00 4.35
C GLN A 35 11.30 -6.84 3.94
N ARG A 36 12.62 -7.02 3.97
CA ARG A 36 13.58 -6.02 3.46
C ARG A 36 13.41 -5.78 1.96
N CYS A 37 13.25 -6.84 1.18
CA CYS A 37 13.02 -6.76 -0.26
C CYS A 37 11.75 -5.96 -0.57
N LEU A 38 10.62 -6.32 0.07
CA LEU A 38 9.36 -5.59 -0.10
C LEU A 38 9.48 -4.14 0.38
N LEU A 39 10.16 -3.88 1.49
CA LEU A 39 10.32 -2.52 2.02
C LEU A 39 11.16 -1.65 1.07
N LEU A 40 12.26 -2.19 0.53
CA LEU A 40 13.08 -1.49 -0.47
C LEU A 40 12.27 -1.22 -1.74
N LEU A 41 11.48 -2.19 -2.19
CA LEU A 41 10.62 -2.02 -3.35
C LEU A 41 9.58 -0.92 -3.13
N THR A 42 8.90 -0.93 -1.98
CA THR A 42 7.91 0.09 -1.59
C THR A 42 8.53 1.47 -1.47
N VAL A 43 9.69 1.59 -0.82
CA VAL A 43 10.40 2.87 -0.68
C VAL A 43 10.81 3.37 -2.06
N GLY A 44 11.44 2.53 -2.88
CA GLY A 44 11.87 2.88 -4.23
C GLY A 44 10.72 3.32 -5.13
N SER A 45 9.59 2.58 -5.10
CA SER A 45 8.40 2.95 -5.88
C SER A 45 7.80 4.27 -5.42
N ASN A 46 7.75 4.51 -4.09
CA ASN A 46 7.10 5.68 -3.52
C ASN A 46 7.98 6.94 -3.57
N LEU A 47 9.32 6.82 -3.65
CA LEU A 47 10.23 7.95 -3.84
C LEU A 47 9.97 8.69 -5.16
N ARG A 48 9.34 8.05 -6.14
CA ARG A 48 8.96 8.71 -7.40
C ARG A 48 7.97 9.86 -7.21
N TYR A 49 7.10 9.81 -6.22
CA TYR A 49 6.13 10.88 -5.99
C TYR A 49 6.81 12.22 -5.64
N PRO A 50 7.71 12.30 -4.64
CA PRO A 50 8.44 13.54 -4.39
C PRO A 50 9.52 13.86 -5.44
N MET A 51 10.12 12.86 -6.11
CA MET A 51 11.21 13.11 -7.07
C MET A 51 10.73 13.49 -8.47
N LEU A 52 9.66 12.86 -8.94
CA LEU A 52 9.16 12.95 -10.32
C LEU A 52 7.76 13.58 -10.40
N GLY A 53 7.16 13.92 -9.27
CA GLY A 53 5.84 14.52 -9.18
C GLY A 53 4.69 13.52 -9.05
N LEU A 54 3.53 14.05 -8.64
CA LEU A 54 2.32 13.30 -8.35
C LEU A 54 1.75 12.59 -9.58
N ALA A 55 1.80 13.23 -10.74
CA ALA A 55 1.31 12.69 -12.01
C ALA A 55 2.03 11.39 -12.37
N ARG A 56 3.36 11.43 -12.47
CA ARG A 56 4.18 10.26 -12.83
C ARG A 56 4.11 9.13 -11.80
N GLY A 57 4.04 9.46 -10.51
CA GLY A 57 3.87 8.47 -9.44
C GLY A 57 2.52 7.74 -9.54
N THR A 58 1.43 8.50 -9.73
CA THR A 58 0.07 7.96 -9.85
C THR A 58 -0.10 7.11 -11.11
N THR A 59 0.47 7.56 -12.23
CA THR A 59 0.51 6.80 -13.48
C THR A 59 1.21 5.45 -13.32
N LEU A 60 2.34 5.37 -12.62
CA LEU A 60 3.00 4.09 -12.34
C LEU A 60 2.13 3.17 -11.50
N LEU A 61 1.48 3.69 -10.45
CA LEU A 61 0.57 2.90 -9.63
C LEU A 61 -0.54 2.26 -10.47
N ILE A 62 -1.21 3.07 -11.30
CA ILE A 62 -2.27 2.60 -12.20
C ILE A 62 -1.71 1.55 -13.16
N THR A 63 -0.52 1.79 -13.72
CA THR A 63 0.09 0.88 -14.69
C THR A 63 0.41 -0.47 -14.08
N VAL A 64 0.96 -0.49 -12.87
CA VAL A 64 1.22 -1.74 -12.13
C VAL A 64 -0.09 -2.45 -11.80
N SER A 65 -1.15 -1.74 -11.42
CA SER A 65 -2.43 -2.39 -11.11
C SER A 65 -3.13 -3.00 -12.34
N ASN A 66 -2.81 -2.53 -13.56
CA ASN A 66 -3.53 -2.87 -14.79
C ASN A 66 -2.67 -3.57 -15.86
N VAL A 67 -1.47 -4.03 -15.53
CA VAL A 67 -0.54 -4.60 -16.54
C VAL A 67 -1.15 -5.79 -17.28
N PHE A 68 -2.06 -6.55 -16.67
CA PHE A 68 -2.71 -7.68 -17.35
C PHE A 68 -3.56 -7.24 -18.52
N SER A 69 -4.46 -6.26 -18.33
CA SER A 69 -5.29 -5.70 -19.41
C SER A 69 -4.41 -5.11 -20.53
N TYR A 70 -3.29 -4.51 -20.16
CA TYR A 70 -2.33 -3.93 -21.10
C TYR A 70 -1.54 -4.96 -21.92
N VAL A 71 -1.18 -6.09 -21.31
CA VAL A 71 -0.42 -7.15 -21.99
C VAL A 71 -1.34 -8.10 -22.77
N SER A 72 -2.56 -8.33 -22.31
CA SER A 72 -3.51 -9.23 -22.98
C SER A 72 -4.10 -8.66 -24.26
N GLY A 73 -4.06 -7.33 -24.45
CA GLY A 73 -4.71 -6.65 -25.57
C GLY A 73 -6.23 -6.76 -25.54
N VAL A 74 -6.81 -7.15 -24.41
CA VAL A 74 -8.26 -7.21 -24.19
C VAL A 74 -8.68 -5.89 -23.58
N ASP A 75 -9.43 -5.10 -24.36
CA ASP A 75 -10.03 -3.87 -23.88
C ASP A 75 -11.12 -4.20 -22.84
N PRO A 76 -11.10 -3.58 -21.64
CA PRO A 76 -12.16 -3.73 -20.65
C PRO A 76 -13.52 -3.34 -21.22
N VAL A 77 -14.58 -4.06 -20.85
CA VAL A 77 -15.96 -3.80 -21.35
C VAL A 77 -16.49 -2.42 -20.95
N ASP A 78 -16.16 -1.93 -19.74
CA ASP A 78 -16.50 -0.58 -19.25
C ASP A 78 -15.22 0.31 -19.23
N CYS A 79 -14.43 0.25 -20.31
CA CYS A 79 -13.29 1.15 -20.47
C CYS A 79 -13.77 2.56 -20.83
N ASN A 80 -13.18 3.58 -20.20
CA ASN A 80 -13.25 4.91 -20.77
C ASN A 80 -12.13 4.99 -21.81
N GLN A 81 -12.51 5.12 -23.09
CA GLN A 81 -11.57 5.54 -24.11
C GLN A 81 -11.12 6.96 -23.78
N ILE A 82 -9.81 7.16 -23.57
CA ILE A 82 -9.25 8.50 -23.47
C ILE A 82 -8.36 8.75 -24.67
N THR A 83 -8.73 9.74 -25.46
CA THR A 83 -7.78 10.52 -26.24
C THR A 83 -7.04 11.45 -25.27
N PHE A 84 -5.76 11.16 -24.99
CA PHE A 84 -4.90 11.98 -24.13
C PHE A 84 -4.46 13.28 -24.84
N ASP A 85 -5.38 13.97 -25.51
CA ASP A 85 -5.13 15.21 -26.24
C ASP A 85 -4.80 16.38 -25.28
N ARG A 86 -4.81 16.14 -23.96
CA ARG A 86 -4.71 17.15 -22.88
C ARG A 86 -3.79 16.79 -21.72
N LEU A 87 -2.74 15.99 -21.91
CA LEU A 87 -1.58 16.12 -21.02
C LEU A 87 -0.78 17.32 -21.54
N GLU A 88 -1.15 18.52 -21.09
CA GLU A 88 -0.38 19.73 -21.37
C GLU A 88 1.02 19.57 -20.75
N GLY A 89 2.04 19.57 -21.62
CA GLY A 89 3.43 19.33 -21.27
C GLY A 89 3.89 17.94 -21.71
N ASN A 90 5.16 17.82 -22.10
CA ASN A 90 5.80 16.61 -22.64
C ASN A 90 5.82 15.37 -21.71
N GLU A 91 4.92 15.28 -20.74
CA GLU A 91 4.72 14.13 -19.88
C GLU A 91 3.89 13.08 -20.61
N ILE A 92 4.56 12.27 -21.42
CA ILE A 92 3.99 11.02 -21.93
C ILE A 92 3.74 10.12 -20.71
N SER A 93 2.54 10.22 -20.16
CA SER A 93 2.05 9.33 -19.12
C SER A 93 2.00 7.93 -19.72
N MET A 94 2.48 6.89 -19.03
CA MET A 94 2.24 5.48 -19.44
C MET A 94 0.76 5.19 -19.71
N LEU A 95 -0.15 6.00 -19.16
CA LEU A 95 -1.57 5.91 -19.48
C LEU A 95 -1.85 6.23 -20.96
N ALA A 96 -1.17 7.22 -21.55
CA ALA A 96 -1.34 7.60 -22.95
C ALA A 96 -0.90 6.53 -23.96
N MET A 97 -0.23 5.47 -23.51
CA MET A 97 0.11 4.31 -24.35
C MET A 97 -1.07 3.36 -24.54
N PHE A 98 -2.14 3.49 -23.75
CA PHE A 98 -3.29 2.62 -23.78
C PHE A 98 -4.55 3.43 -24.08
N THR A 99 -5.37 2.90 -24.98
CA THR A 99 -6.65 3.49 -25.36
C THR A 99 -7.68 3.36 -24.25
N CYS A 100 -7.61 2.29 -23.45
CA CYS A 100 -8.59 1.93 -22.44
C CYS A 100 -7.99 1.87 -21.03
N HIS A 101 -8.69 2.46 -20.05
CA HIS A 101 -8.37 2.33 -18.64
C HIS A 101 -9.61 2.00 -17.80
N PRO A 102 -9.44 1.30 -16.66
CA PRO A 102 -10.51 1.15 -15.68
C PRO A 102 -11.00 2.53 -15.23
N SER A 103 -12.32 2.72 -15.14
CA SER A 103 -12.94 3.99 -14.77
C SER A 103 -12.34 4.61 -13.51
N TRP A 104 -12.09 3.76 -12.50
CA TRP A 104 -11.55 4.16 -11.22
C TRP A 104 -10.18 4.82 -11.31
N ALA A 105 -9.34 4.38 -12.25
CA ALA A 105 -7.97 4.83 -12.40
C ALA A 105 -7.92 6.28 -12.88
N LEU A 106 -8.84 6.61 -13.78
CA LEU A 106 -8.96 7.93 -14.37
C LEU A 106 -9.56 8.92 -13.39
N ASP A 107 -10.64 8.56 -12.70
CA ASP A 107 -11.22 9.46 -11.69
C ASP A 107 -10.26 9.69 -10.52
N PHE A 108 -9.47 8.67 -10.15
CA PHE A 108 -8.40 8.83 -9.18
C PHE A 108 -7.32 9.78 -9.69
N TRP A 109 -6.85 9.59 -10.92
CA TRP A 109 -5.81 10.44 -11.51
C TRP A 109 -6.29 11.88 -11.64
N TYR A 110 -7.46 12.14 -12.23
CA TYR A 110 -8.00 13.50 -12.37
C TYR A 110 -8.30 14.13 -11.01
N GLY A 111 -8.88 13.36 -10.08
CA GLY A 111 -9.17 13.85 -8.74
C GLY A 111 -7.91 14.24 -7.99
N VAL A 112 -6.84 13.44 -8.06
CA VAL A 112 -5.61 13.70 -7.30
C VAL A 112 -4.66 14.66 -8.02
N VAL A 113 -4.41 14.48 -9.32
CA VAL A 113 -3.45 15.27 -10.09
C VAL A 113 -4.06 16.59 -10.56
N GLY A 114 -5.31 16.55 -11.04
CA GLY A 114 -6.05 17.74 -11.47
C GLY A 114 -6.82 18.44 -10.35
N GLY A 115 -6.87 17.84 -9.15
CA GLY A 115 -7.59 18.39 -8.01
C GLY A 115 -6.92 19.58 -7.34
N ALA A 116 -7.60 20.16 -6.35
CA ALA A 116 -7.10 21.31 -5.60
C ALA A 116 -5.80 21.00 -4.82
N GLN A 117 -4.96 22.03 -4.64
CA GLN A 117 -3.66 21.90 -3.94
C GLN A 117 -3.73 21.19 -2.57
N PRO A 118 -4.74 21.41 -1.70
CA PRO A 118 -4.81 20.70 -0.42
C PRO A 118 -4.91 19.18 -0.56
N LEU A 119 -5.60 18.69 -1.59
CA LEU A 119 -5.75 17.26 -1.85
C LEU A 119 -4.45 16.66 -2.39
N GLN A 120 -3.75 17.38 -3.28
CA GLN A 120 -2.42 17.00 -3.76
C GLN A 120 -1.43 16.88 -2.60
N LEU A 121 -1.43 17.87 -1.69
CA LEU A 121 -0.61 17.85 -0.48
C LEU A 121 -0.96 16.65 0.41
N CYS A 122 -2.26 16.37 0.61
CA CYS A 122 -2.68 15.19 1.36
C CYS A 122 -2.18 13.89 0.71
N MET A 123 -2.20 13.77 -0.62
CA MET A 123 -1.66 12.58 -1.27
C MET A 123 -0.15 12.45 -1.08
N HIS A 124 0.61 13.54 -1.22
CA HIS A 124 2.04 13.53 -0.93
C HIS A 124 2.35 13.12 0.51
N LEU A 125 1.66 13.74 1.49
CA LEU A 125 1.82 13.41 2.90
C LEU A 125 1.40 11.96 3.20
N HIS A 126 0.29 11.50 2.63
CA HIS A 126 -0.15 10.11 2.76
C HIS A 126 0.95 9.13 2.36
N ILE A 127 1.53 9.30 1.16
CA ILE A 127 2.55 8.41 0.62
C ILE A 127 3.82 8.49 1.44
N ILE A 128 4.35 9.69 1.67
CA ILE A 128 5.63 9.89 2.35
C ILE A 128 5.53 9.41 3.78
N CYS A 129 4.49 9.82 4.51
CA CYS A 129 4.34 9.49 5.92
C CYS A 129 4.02 8.01 6.14
N ASN A 130 3.19 7.36 5.32
CA ASN A 130 2.96 5.92 5.47
C ASN A 130 4.17 5.08 5.07
N THR A 131 4.91 5.48 4.03
CA THR A 131 6.18 4.80 3.66
C THR A 131 7.21 4.92 4.77
N THR A 132 7.35 6.12 5.33
CA THR A 132 8.22 6.38 6.47
C THR A 132 7.77 5.58 7.69
N CYS A 133 6.48 5.56 8.00
CA CYS A 133 5.91 4.79 9.10
C CYS A 133 6.22 3.29 8.96
N LEU A 134 6.05 2.73 7.75
CA LEU A 134 6.32 1.32 7.48
C LEU A 134 7.81 0.99 7.67
N ALA A 135 8.71 1.85 7.16
CA ALA A 135 10.14 1.70 7.32
C ALA A 135 10.58 1.81 8.79
N LEU A 136 10.09 2.83 9.50
CA LEU A 136 10.39 3.04 10.91
C LEU A 136 9.81 1.93 11.79
N SER A 137 8.60 1.43 11.48
CA SER A 137 8.01 0.28 12.18
C SER A 137 8.83 -0.97 11.98
N PHE A 138 9.32 -1.24 10.75
CA PHE A 138 10.23 -2.34 10.48
C PHE A 138 11.51 -2.23 11.30
N LEU A 139 12.16 -1.06 11.31
CA LEU A 139 13.36 -0.81 12.11
C LEU A 139 13.09 -0.89 13.62
N HIS A 140 11.90 -0.48 14.07
CA HIS A 140 11.51 -0.53 15.48
C HIS A 140 11.26 -1.97 15.96
N ILE A 141 10.66 -2.82 15.12
CA ILE A 141 10.33 -4.21 15.44
C ILE A 141 11.54 -5.13 15.26
N PHE A 142 12.26 -5.00 14.15
CA PHE A 142 13.32 -5.94 13.73
C PHE A 142 14.74 -5.38 13.86
N GLY A 143 14.90 -4.10 14.16
CA GLY A 143 16.21 -3.47 14.33
C GLY A 143 16.79 -3.64 15.74
N ASN A 144 18.12 -3.60 15.81
CA ASN A 144 18.88 -3.73 17.06
C ASN A 144 19.07 -2.37 17.76
N PHE A 145 17.99 -1.60 17.90
CA PHE A 145 18.03 -0.30 18.60
C PHE A 145 17.63 -0.45 20.06
N SER A 146 18.23 0.35 20.96
CA SER A 146 17.94 0.35 22.39
C SER A 146 17.75 1.77 22.94
N GLY A 147 17.24 1.88 24.17
CA GLY A 147 17.18 3.14 24.92
C GLY A 147 16.47 4.29 24.21
N LYS A 148 17.17 5.44 24.10
CA LYS A 148 16.63 6.67 23.50
C LYS A 148 16.33 6.50 22.01
N ALA A 149 17.16 5.76 21.27
CA ALA A 149 17.00 5.55 19.83
C ALA A 149 15.71 4.79 19.51
N ARG A 150 15.44 3.68 20.22
CA ARG A 150 14.19 2.91 20.05
C ARG A 150 12.96 3.76 20.32
N ARG A 151 12.98 4.58 21.38
CA ARG A 151 11.88 5.51 21.69
C ARG A 151 11.67 6.57 20.61
N GLY A 152 12.76 7.12 20.06
CA GLY A 152 12.71 8.07 18.94
C GLY A 152 12.04 7.46 17.71
N LEU A 153 12.46 6.25 17.32
CA LEU A 153 11.86 5.50 16.20
C LEU A 153 10.36 5.27 16.42
N GLY A 154 9.96 4.81 17.61
CA GLY A 154 8.56 4.57 17.92
C GLY A 154 7.69 5.84 17.83
N ARG A 155 8.19 6.98 18.34
CA ARG A 155 7.49 8.27 18.25
C ARG A 155 7.36 8.76 16.82
N ALA A 156 8.46 8.74 16.06
CA ALA A 156 8.47 9.15 14.66
C ALA A 156 7.56 8.25 13.81
N SER A 157 7.56 6.94 14.07
CA SER A 157 6.65 5.99 13.43
C SER A 157 5.18 6.28 13.75
N ALA A 158 4.86 6.58 15.01
CA ALA A 158 3.47 6.89 15.39
C ALA A 158 2.97 8.21 14.78
N LEU A 159 3.80 9.26 14.80
CA LEU A 159 3.45 10.55 14.21
C LEU A 159 3.26 10.44 12.69
N SER A 160 4.20 9.81 12.00
CA SER A 160 4.09 9.58 10.56
C SER A 160 2.90 8.69 10.21
N GLY A 161 2.64 7.64 10.99
CA GLY A 161 1.46 6.78 10.80
C GLY A 161 0.15 7.55 10.93
N MET A 162 -0.03 8.33 12.00
CA MET A 162 -1.26 9.12 12.19
C MET A 162 -1.46 10.16 11.09
N LEU A 163 -0.40 10.87 10.68
CA LEU A 163 -0.50 11.85 9.60
C LEU A 163 -0.83 11.18 8.27
N GLY A 164 -0.14 10.07 7.95
CA GLY A 164 -0.36 9.32 6.71
C GLY A 164 -1.75 8.67 6.61
N ILE A 165 -2.29 8.16 7.73
CA ILE A 165 -3.65 7.62 7.82
C ILE A 165 -4.67 8.73 7.61
N SER A 166 -4.54 9.86 8.31
CA SER A 166 -5.48 10.99 8.19
C SER A 166 -5.51 11.57 6.78
N CYS A 167 -4.34 11.84 6.19
CA CYS A 167 -4.26 12.33 4.83
C CYS A 167 -4.79 11.30 3.81
N GLY A 168 -4.52 10.01 4.03
CA GLY A 168 -5.06 8.92 3.20
C GLY A 168 -6.58 8.84 3.24
N LEU A 169 -7.17 8.99 4.44
CA LEU A 169 -8.61 9.04 4.61
C LEU A 169 -9.22 10.22 3.86
N MET A 170 -8.61 11.41 3.94
CA MET A 170 -9.08 12.59 3.20
C MET A 170 -9.07 12.35 1.68
N VAL A 171 -8.00 11.77 1.15
CA VAL A 171 -7.91 11.42 -0.28
C VAL A 171 -8.96 10.38 -0.66
N GLY A 172 -9.14 9.33 0.15
CA GLY A 172 -10.13 8.28 -0.09
C GLY A 172 -11.57 8.79 -0.06
N LEU A 173 -11.89 9.66 0.91
CA LEU A 173 -13.21 10.29 1.03
C LEU A 173 -13.51 11.26 -0.11
N HIS A 174 -12.51 12.01 -0.58
CA HIS A 174 -12.69 12.85 -1.77
C HIS A 174 -12.98 11.99 -3.00
N GLY A 175 -12.22 10.93 -3.24
CA GLY A 175 -12.48 10.00 -4.35
C GLY A 175 -13.90 9.43 -4.28
N ALA A 176 -14.34 9.02 -3.09
CA ALA A 176 -15.67 8.48 -2.83
C ALA A 176 -16.85 9.44 -3.10
N GLN A 177 -16.60 10.72 -3.41
CA GLN A 177 -17.65 11.65 -3.87
C GLN A 177 -18.09 11.35 -5.30
N THR A 178 -17.29 10.59 -6.06
CA THR A 178 -17.62 10.20 -7.44
C THR A 178 -18.28 8.82 -7.48
N GLY A 179 -19.36 8.67 -8.25
CA GLY A 179 -20.07 7.39 -8.38
C GLY A 179 -19.23 6.27 -9.04
N ARG A 180 -18.19 6.64 -9.79
CA ARG A 180 -17.25 5.75 -10.47
C ARG A 180 -16.09 5.26 -9.58
N TYR A 181 -15.89 5.91 -8.44
CA TYR A 181 -14.97 5.48 -7.37
C TYR A 181 -15.77 4.87 -6.20
N GLY A 182 -16.91 4.23 -6.51
CA GLY A 182 -17.72 3.48 -5.53
C GLY A 182 -18.61 4.29 -4.59
N GLY A 183 -18.64 5.61 -4.70
CA GLY A 183 -19.55 6.45 -3.94
C GLY A 183 -19.42 6.30 -2.41
N THR A 184 -20.52 6.56 -1.70
CA THR A 184 -20.59 6.50 -0.23
C THR A 184 -20.16 5.17 0.36
N ILE A 185 -20.44 4.04 -0.31
CA ILE A 185 -20.11 2.70 0.20
C ILE A 185 -18.60 2.52 0.27
N VAL A 186 -17.87 2.88 -0.79
CA VAL A 186 -16.40 2.88 -0.76
C VAL A 186 -15.87 3.89 0.25
N GLY A 187 -16.53 5.04 0.43
CA GLY A 187 -16.23 6.00 1.50
C GLY A 187 -16.26 5.38 2.91
N ILE A 188 -17.26 4.55 3.22
CA ILE A 188 -17.33 3.81 4.48
C ILE A 188 -16.18 2.79 4.57
N GLY A 189 -15.82 2.14 3.47
CA GLY A 189 -14.64 1.26 3.38
C GLY A 189 -13.33 1.98 3.74
N TRP A 190 -13.14 3.21 3.26
CA TRP A 190 -11.99 4.04 3.63
C TRP A 190 -11.97 4.39 5.11
N ILE A 191 -13.12 4.75 5.69
CA ILE A 191 -13.26 5.00 7.14
C ILE A 191 -12.91 3.75 7.93
N TRP A 192 -13.37 2.58 7.49
CA TRP A 192 -13.05 1.30 8.11
C TRP A 192 -11.54 1.01 8.08
N MET A 193 -10.90 1.13 6.92
CA MET A 193 -9.46 0.91 6.76
C MET A 193 -8.62 1.86 7.64
N ALA A 194 -8.96 3.14 7.61
CA ALA A 194 -8.30 4.17 8.42
C ALA A 194 -8.55 3.93 9.92
N GLY A 195 -9.79 3.64 10.30
CA GLY A 195 -10.21 3.38 11.68
C GLY A 195 -9.51 2.16 12.27
N ALA A 196 -9.45 1.04 11.55
CA ALA A 196 -8.72 -0.14 11.99
C ALA A 196 -7.22 0.16 12.26
N SER A 197 -6.60 0.94 11.36
CA SER A 197 -5.20 1.35 11.48
C SER A 197 -4.98 2.29 12.67
N ALA A 198 -5.84 3.30 12.82
CA ALA A 198 -5.78 4.27 13.92
C ALA A 198 -6.04 3.61 15.28
N VAL A 199 -6.98 2.67 15.37
CA VAL A 199 -7.25 1.92 16.61
C VAL A 199 -6.04 1.08 17.02
N CYS A 200 -5.44 0.32 16.08
CA CYS A 200 -4.26 -0.50 16.40
C CYS A 200 -3.10 0.37 16.87
N LEU A 201 -2.81 1.46 16.16
CA LEU A 201 -1.76 2.41 16.53
C LEU A 201 -2.04 3.07 17.89
N GLY A 202 -3.26 3.59 18.09
CA GLY A 202 -3.67 4.25 19.32
C GLY A 202 -3.62 3.33 20.54
N LYS A 203 -4.08 2.08 20.42
CA LYS A 203 -3.96 1.06 21.46
C LYS A 203 -2.49 0.72 21.76
N GLY A 204 -1.65 0.61 20.73
CA GLY A 204 -0.21 0.42 20.90
C GLY A 204 0.46 1.55 21.66
N VAL A 205 0.16 2.80 21.31
CA VAL A 205 0.66 4.00 22.01
C VAL A 205 0.14 4.05 23.46
N SER A 206 -1.16 3.80 23.67
CA SER A 206 -1.75 3.79 25.00
C SER A 206 -1.14 2.72 25.91
N ALA A 207 -0.86 1.53 25.37
CA ALA A 207 -0.24 0.44 26.12
C ALA A 207 1.18 0.78 26.60
N VAL A 208 2.01 1.41 25.77
CA VAL A 208 3.37 1.82 26.18
C VAL A 208 3.33 2.96 27.19
N MET A 209 2.38 3.90 27.07
CA MET A 209 2.18 4.95 28.08
C MET A 209 1.82 4.37 29.46
N ARG A 210 1.06 3.27 29.47
CA ARG A 210 0.73 2.49 30.69
C ARG A 210 1.82 1.51 31.12
N LYS A 211 3.00 1.57 30.50
CA LYS A 211 4.14 0.65 30.74
C LYS A 211 3.81 -0.84 30.50
N ASN A 212 2.73 -1.15 29.78
CA ASN A 212 2.38 -2.52 29.41
C ASN A 212 3.04 -2.89 28.07
N MET A 213 4.30 -3.35 28.15
CA MET A 213 5.11 -3.64 26.98
C MET A 213 4.59 -4.84 26.17
N LYS A 214 3.99 -5.83 26.85
CA LYS A 214 3.38 -6.98 26.18
C LYS A 214 2.23 -6.53 25.28
N ALA A 215 1.28 -5.76 25.83
CA ALA A 215 0.16 -5.24 25.06
C ALA A 215 0.64 -4.29 23.95
N HIS A 216 1.66 -3.46 24.22
CA HIS A 216 2.26 -2.61 23.19
C HIS A 216 2.77 -3.42 22.01
N GLU A 217 3.55 -4.48 22.26
CA GLU A 217 4.10 -5.34 21.23
C GLU A 217 2.99 -6.02 20.41
N GLU A 218 1.94 -6.53 21.05
CA GLU A 218 0.82 -7.17 20.37
C GLU A 218 0.06 -6.18 19.47
N TRP A 219 -0.25 -4.98 19.95
CA TRP A 219 -0.93 -3.95 19.15
C TRP A 219 -0.06 -3.39 18.02
N MET A 220 1.23 -3.21 18.25
CA MET A 220 2.15 -2.77 17.19
C MET A 220 2.38 -3.85 16.13
N THR A 221 2.33 -5.13 16.52
CA THR A 221 2.34 -6.24 15.55
C THR A 221 1.10 -6.20 14.67
N ARG A 222 -0.10 -6.02 15.27
CA ARG A 222 -1.35 -5.84 14.52
C ARG A 222 -1.27 -4.66 13.56
N PHE A 223 -0.82 -3.51 14.05
CA PHE A 223 -0.66 -2.32 13.24
C PHE A 223 0.30 -2.54 12.06
N TYR A 224 1.44 -3.18 12.30
CA TYR A 224 2.43 -3.42 11.26
C TYR A 224 1.94 -4.38 10.16
N VAL A 225 1.30 -5.49 10.53
CA VAL A 225 0.71 -6.43 9.58
C VAL A 225 -0.45 -5.78 8.82
N LEU A 226 -1.26 -4.98 9.52
CA LEU A 226 -2.36 -4.25 8.93
C LEU A 226 -1.88 -3.21 7.91
N MET A 227 -0.80 -2.48 8.20
CA MET A 227 -0.16 -1.56 7.26
C MET A 227 0.31 -2.26 5.98
N TRP A 228 0.97 -3.41 6.11
CA TRP A 228 1.33 -4.24 4.95
C TRP A 228 0.12 -4.73 4.18
N SER A 229 -0.96 -5.08 4.85
CA SER A 229 -2.18 -5.56 4.20
C SER A 229 -2.87 -4.43 3.43
N ASN A 230 -3.03 -3.27 4.06
CA ASN A 230 -3.61 -2.07 3.43
C ASN A 230 -2.73 -1.53 2.29
N PHE A 231 -1.43 -1.82 2.29
CA PHE A 231 -0.54 -1.45 1.20
C PHE A 231 -0.50 -2.51 0.09
N LEU A 232 -0.06 -3.73 0.42
CA LEU A 232 0.25 -4.78 -0.55
C LEU A 232 -0.97 -5.62 -0.90
N ILE A 233 -1.70 -6.14 0.09
CA ILE A 233 -2.89 -6.98 -0.18
C ILE A 233 -3.95 -6.17 -0.91
N PHE A 234 -4.15 -4.91 -0.51
CA PHE A 234 -5.02 -3.98 -1.23
C PHE A 234 -4.68 -3.90 -2.73
N ARG A 235 -3.40 -3.71 -3.07
CA ARG A 235 -2.92 -3.62 -4.46
C ARG A 235 -3.00 -4.95 -5.20
N LEU A 236 -2.69 -6.07 -4.53
CA LEU A 236 -2.82 -7.40 -5.12
C LEU A 236 -4.28 -7.73 -5.42
N LEU A 237 -5.20 -7.36 -4.54
CA LEU A 237 -6.63 -7.50 -4.79
C LEU A 237 -7.06 -6.59 -5.94
N LEU A 238 -6.63 -5.32 -6.00
CA LEU A 238 -6.92 -4.47 -7.17
C LEU A 238 -6.43 -5.09 -8.48
N PHE A 239 -5.20 -5.60 -8.48
CA PHE A 239 -4.58 -6.25 -9.63
C PHE A 239 -5.34 -7.48 -10.12
N VAL A 240 -5.83 -8.32 -9.19
CA VAL A 240 -6.60 -9.53 -9.54
C VAL A 240 -8.05 -9.20 -9.87
N LEU A 241 -8.67 -8.28 -9.13
CA LEU A 241 -10.11 -8.01 -9.21
C LEU A 241 -10.48 -7.05 -10.32
N THR A 242 -9.57 -6.18 -10.77
CA THR A 242 -9.83 -5.29 -11.91
C THR A 242 -10.18 -6.06 -13.19
N PRO A 243 -9.41 -7.08 -13.64
CA PRO A 243 -9.80 -7.88 -14.81
C PRO A 243 -10.96 -8.84 -14.54
N VAL A 244 -11.22 -9.23 -13.28
CA VAL A 244 -12.36 -10.10 -12.95
C VAL A 244 -13.69 -9.34 -12.96
N PHE A 245 -13.67 -8.07 -12.58
CA PHE A 245 -14.84 -7.22 -12.45
C PHE A 245 -14.85 -6.08 -13.47
N GLU A 246 -14.46 -6.35 -14.72
CA GLU A 246 -14.44 -5.36 -15.80
C GLU A 246 -15.82 -4.72 -16.04
N GLU A 247 -16.89 -5.47 -15.81
CA GLU A 247 -18.28 -4.99 -15.94
C GLU A 247 -18.81 -4.32 -14.66
N CYS A 248 -18.14 -4.50 -13.51
CA CYS A 248 -18.55 -3.88 -12.26
C CYS A 248 -17.62 -2.73 -11.88
N ARG A 249 -18.00 -1.54 -12.37
CA ARG A 249 -17.34 -0.25 -12.17
C ARG A 249 -16.76 0.00 -10.77
N ASN A 250 -17.46 -0.45 -9.73
CA ASN A 250 -17.12 -0.17 -8.33
C ASN A 250 -16.60 -1.39 -7.54
N CYS A 251 -16.80 -2.63 -8.03
CA CYS A 251 -16.43 -3.84 -7.29
C CYS A 251 -14.92 -3.95 -7.07
N ALA A 252 -14.15 -3.55 -8.08
CA ALA A 252 -12.69 -3.59 -8.03
C ALA A 252 -12.11 -2.76 -6.88
N PHE A 253 -12.78 -1.68 -6.43
CA PHE A 253 -12.35 -0.89 -5.25
C PHE A 253 -13.07 -1.25 -3.96
N LEU A 254 -14.34 -1.63 -4.07
CA LEU A 254 -15.15 -1.97 -2.91
C LEU A 254 -14.56 -3.18 -2.17
N ILE A 255 -14.20 -4.25 -2.89
CA ILE A 255 -13.68 -5.46 -2.24
C ILE A 255 -12.33 -5.19 -1.56
N PRO A 256 -11.31 -4.61 -2.20
CA PRO A 256 -10.03 -4.35 -1.55
C PRO A 256 -10.15 -3.43 -0.33
N THR A 257 -10.98 -2.38 -0.37
CA THR A 257 -11.11 -1.42 0.74
C THR A 257 -11.62 -2.06 2.03
N TYR A 258 -12.50 -3.05 1.92
CA TYR A 258 -13.02 -3.80 3.06
C TYR A 258 -12.17 -5.02 3.41
N ALA A 259 -11.76 -5.79 2.40
CA ALA A 259 -11.08 -7.06 2.57
C ALA A 259 -9.65 -6.89 3.07
N SER A 260 -8.88 -5.92 2.57
CA SER A 260 -7.47 -5.78 2.96
C SER A 260 -7.27 -5.53 4.46
N PRO A 261 -7.99 -4.61 5.12
CA PRO A 261 -7.86 -4.45 6.56
C PRO A 261 -8.35 -5.68 7.35
N ALA A 262 -9.43 -6.33 6.91
CA ALA A 262 -9.94 -7.53 7.56
C ALA A 262 -8.93 -8.69 7.50
N ILE A 263 -8.37 -8.95 6.31
CA ILE A 263 -7.32 -9.94 6.10
C ILE A 263 -6.10 -9.59 6.97
N GLY A 264 -5.70 -8.32 7.03
CA GLY A 264 -4.58 -7.90 7.87
C GLY A 264 -4.78 -8.16 9.36
N LEU A 265 -5.97 -7.91 9.90
CA LEU A 265 -6.31 -8.23 11.28
C LEU A 265 -6.29 -9.74 11.53
N VAL A 266 -6.86 -10.55 10.62
CA VAL A 266 -6.83 -12.01 10.72
C VAL A 266 -5.39 -12.53 10.71
N LEU A 267 -4.57 -12.07 9.76
CA LEU A 267 -3.16 -12.46 9.66
C LEU A 267 -2.37 -12.06 10.91
N ALA A 268 -2.65 -10.89 11.48
CA ALA A 268 -2.02 -10.45 12.72
C ALA A 268 -2.39 -11.36 13.90
N GLU A 269 -3.66 -11.74 14.05
CA GLU A 269 -4.08 -12.65 15.12
C GLU A 269 -3.48 -14.05 14.94
N LEU A 270 -3.43 -14.56 13.71
CA LEU A 270 -2.78 -15.84 13.42
C LEU A 270 -1.30 -15.80 13.80
N LEU A 271 -0.60 -14.72 13.46
CA LEU A 271 0.80 -14.52 13.83
C LEU A 271 0.99 -14.46 15.35
N LEU A 272 0.14 -13.70 16.06
CA LEU A 272 0.21 -13.57 17.52
C LEU A 272 -0.10 -14.88 18.25
N ARG A 273 -1.11 -15.64 17.79
CA ARG A 273 -1.42 -16.97 18.31
C ARG A 273 -0.26 -17.92 18.11
N ARG A 274 0.35 -17.93 16.92
CA ARG A 274 1.54 -18.77 16.65
C ARG A 274 2.74 -18.36 17.51
N LYS A 275 2.92 -17.06 17.76
CA LYS A 275 3.94 -16.58 18.70
C LYS A 275 3.68 -17.07 20.12
N ALA A 276 2.44 -17.01 20.60
CA ALA A 276 2.06 -17.51 21.91
C ALA A 276 2.29 -19.02 22.05
N LEU A 277 2.12 -19.78 20.97
CA LEU A 277 2.42 -21.22 20.89
C LEU A 277 3.92 -21.52 20.73
N GLY A 278 4.80 -20.51 20.70
CA GLY A 278 6.24 -20.70 20.50
C GLY A 278 6.65 -21.09 19.07
N LEU A 279 5.70 -21.17 18.13
CA LEU A 279 5.94 -21.52 16.72
C LEU A 279 6.57 -20.37 15.93
N VAL A 280 6.43 -19.14 16.42
CA VAL A 280 7.09 -17.94 15.88
C VAL A 280 7.83 -17.27 17.03
N GLY A 281 9.12 -17.54 17.18
CA GLY A 281 9.92 -16.95 18.26
C GLY A 281 10.44 -15.52 17.95
N SER A 282 11.21 -14.98 18.90
CA SER A 282 12.04 -13.76 18.86
C SER A 282 12.66 -13.39 17.49
N PRO A 283 13.17 -12.16 17.25
CA PRO A 283 13.79 -11.77 15.98
C PRO A 283 14.82 -12.74 15.38
N ALA A 284 15.52 -13.53 16.22
CA ALA A 284 16.42 -14.61 15.81
C ALA A 284 15.69 -15.89 15.29
N THR A 285 14.45 -16.10 15.71
CA THR A 285 13.58 -17.25 15.41
C THR A 285 12.55 -16.98 14.32
N TRP A 286 12.43 -15.76 13.78
CA TRP A 286 11.66 -15.53 12.54
C TRP A 286 12.24 -16.29 11.33
N ALA A 287 13.55 -16.60 11.35
CA ALA A 287 14.20 -17.49 10.39
C ALA A 287 14.10 -18.99 10.76
N ALA A 288 13.57 -19.33 11.93
CA ALA A 288 13.42 -20.71 12.41
C ALA A 288 11.95 -21.18 12.41
N GLY A 289 10.99 -20.29 12.71
CA GLY A 289 9.55 -20.61 12.78
C GLY A 289 8.93 -21.04 11.45
N TYR A 290 9.53 -20.67 10.30
CA TYR A 290 9.09 -21.16 8.98
C TYR A 290 9.68 -22.53 8.61
N ARG A 291 10.73 -23.01 9.29
CA ARG A 291 11.26 -24.37 9.06
C ARG A 291 10.40 -25.46 9.71
N ALA A 292 9.50 -25.08 10.61
CA ALA A 292 8.48 -25.96 11.18
C ALA A 292 7.21 -26.09 10.28
N LEU A 293 7.27 -25.59 9.04
CA LEU A 293 6.22 -25.73 8.02
C LEU A 293 6.67 -26.61 6.83
N LYS A 294 7.67 -27.47 7.05
CA LYS A 294 7.91 -28.68 6.26
C LYS A 294 7.57 -29.88 7.13
#